data_AF-A0A1H9LKX7-F1
#
_entry.id   AF-A0A1H9LKX7-F1
#
_cell.length_a   1.000
_cell.length_b   1.000
_cell.length_c   1.000
_cell.angle_alpha   90.00
_cell.angle_beta   90.00
_cell.angle_gamma   90.00
#
_symmetry.space_group_name_H-M   'P 1'
#
loop_
_entity.id
_entity.type
_entity.pdbx_description
1 polymer ?
#
loop_
_entity_poly.entity_id
_entity_poly.type
_entity_poly.pdbx_seq_one_letter_code
_entity_poly.pdbx_strand_id
1 'polypeptide(L)'
;MIKVLAITGNKPNELTITGEKDERIGYIKKALKKKLIMFIDNGLEWVITTGQLGIELWASEVVCELKEEYSIKLGIFPPFLEYSSRWPEIYKEKLEQVMLEADFSQPLYNQPYKGPYQFINKDNWLIQKSDACLILGDEDYPGTVGFFLDKAKKAVEVQQYQIYWITPFDLEEIVKEEQEIQGFE
;
A
#
# COMPACT_ATOMS: atom_id res chain seq x y z
N MET A 1 -11.96 13.84 -9.28
CA MET A 1 -10.48 13.92 -9.28
C MET A 1 -10.03 13.34 -7.95
N ILE A 2 -9.09 12.40 -7.97
CA ILE A 2 -8.62 11.70 -6.77
C ILE A 2 -7.45 12.50 -6.21
N LYS A 3 -7.59 13.01 -4.99
CA LYS A 3 -6.54 13.74 -4.29
C LYS A 3 -5.87 12.89 -3.22
N VAL A 4 -6.60 11.98 -2.60
CA VAL A 4 -6.09 11.07 -1.56
C VAL A 4 -6.35 9.61 -1.96
N LEU A 5 -5.29 8.83 -2.08
CA LEU A 5 -5.34 7.41 -2.44
C LEU A 5 -4.89 6.54 -1.25
N ALA A 6 -5.77 5.66 -0.77
CA ALA A 6 -5.36 4.62 0.16
C ALA A 6 -4.71 3.46 -0.59
N ILE A 7 -3.54 2.98 -0.14
CA ILE A 7 -2.91 1.78 -0.72
C ILE A 7 -2.92 0.66 0.30
N THR A 8 -3.33 -0.53 -0.16
CA THR A 8 -3.28 -1.76 0.63
C THR A 8 -3.04 -2.97 -0.27
N GLY A 9 -2.85 -4.14 0.33
CA GLY A 9 -2.62 -5.38 -0.40
C GLY A 9 -2.18 -6.52 0.50
N ASN A 10 -1.88 -7.66 -0.13
CA ASN A 10 -1.51 -8.88 0.57
C ASN A 10 -0.15 -8.77 1.28
N LYS A 11 0.02 -9.54 2.36
CA LYS A 11 1.29 -9.65 3.09
C LYS A 11 2.27 -10.54 2.33
N PRO A 12 3.59 -10.47 2.62
CA PRO A 12 4.59 -11.24 1.87
C PRO A 12 4.31 -12.75 1.83
N ASN A 13 3.86 -13.34 2.94
CA ASN A 13 3.54 -14.76 3.03
C ASN A 13 2.36 -15.17 2.13
N GLU A 14 1.39 -14.28 1.92
CA GLU A 14 0.26 -14.52 1.01
C GLU A 14 0.70 -14.42 -0.46
N LEU A 15 1.74 -13.61 -0.73
CA LEU A 15 2.39 -13.49 -2.04
C LEU A 15 3.48 -14.55 -2.26
N THR A 16 3.66 -15.50 -1.32
CA THR A 16 4.76 -16.48 -1.30
C THR A 16 6.17 -15.88 -1.33
N ILE A 17 6.31 -14.60 -0.93
CA ILE A 17 7.58 -13.88 -0.81
C ILE A 17 8.21 -14.23 0.54
N THR A 18 9.41 -14.82 0.50
CA THR A 18 10.06 -15.42 1.68
C THR A 18 11.13 -14.54 2.31
N GLY A 19 11.54 -13.47 1.63
CA GLY A 19 12.59 -12.59 2.13
C GLY A 19 12.66 -11.26 1.38
N GLU A 20 13.47 -10.36 1.93
CA GLU A 20 13.62 -8.98 1.45
C GLU A 20 14.41 -8.87 0.13
N LYS A 21 15.16 -9.91 -0.23
CA LYS A 21 15.92 -10.01 -1.49
C LYS A 21 15.14 -10.69 -2.63
N ASP A 22 13.85 -10.96 -2.42
CA ASP A 22 13.03 -11.58 -3.44
C ASP A 22 12.83 -10.62 -4.62
N GLU A 23 13.24 -11.04 -5.81
CA GLU A 23 13.16 -10.26 -7.04
C GLU A 23 11.74 -9.77 -7.38
N ARG A 24 10.70 -10.49 -6.91
CA ARG A 24 9.30 -10.10 -7.06
C ARG A 24 8.96 -8.77 -6.41
N ILE A 25 9.70 -8.39 -5.36
CA ILE A 25 9.53 -7.09 -4.71
C ILE A 25 9.89 -5.96 -5.70
N GLY A 26 10.92 -6.15 -6.52
CA GLY A 26 11.32 -5.19 -7.55
C GLY A 26 10.20 -4.95 -8.57
N TYR A 27 9.61 -6.01 -9.12
CA TYR A 27 8.50 -5.91 -10.06
C TYR A 27 7.25 -5.27 -9.42
N ILE A 28 6.94 -5.61 -8.16
CA ILE A 28 5.83 -4.98 -7.41
C ILE A 28 6.05 -3.48 -7.25
N LYS A 29 7.25 -3.07 -6.85
CA LYS A 29 7.59 -1.64 -6.72
C LYS A 29 7.48 -0.90 -8.04
N LYS A 30 7.91 -1.50 -9.15
CA LYS A 30 7.75 -0.92 -10.49
C LYS A 30 6.29 -0.76 -10.88
N ALA A 31 5.45 -1.77 -10.64
CA ALA A 31 4.01 -1.69 -10.89
C ALA A 31 3.35 -0.56 -10.07
N LEU A 32 3.69 -0.47 -8.77
CA LEU A 32 3.26 0.60 -7.88
C LEU A 32 3.70 1.97 -8.41
N LYS A 33 4.98 2.12 -8.80
CA LYS A 33 5.53 3.37 -9.33
C LYS A 33 4.79 3.81 -10.59
N LYS A 34 4.59 2.90 -11.56
CA LYS A 34 3.86 3.17 -12.81
C LYS A 34 2.44 3.66 -12.55
N LYS A 35 1.69 2.97 -11.68
CA LYS A 35 0.32 3.40 -11.32
C LYS A 35 0.30 4.71 -10.54
N LEU A 36 1.20 4.90 -9.59
CA LEU A 36 1.29 6.13 -8.79
C LEU A 36 1.57 7.35 -9.65
N ILE A 37 2.50 7.26 -10.61
CA ILE A 37 2.78 8.35 -11.57
C ILE A 37 1.51 8.69 -12.36
N MET A 38 0.78 7.68 -12.87
CA MET A 38 -0.50 7.93 -13.55
C MET A 38 -1.50 8.68 -12.66
N PHE A 39 -1.60 8.34 -11.38
CA PHE A 39 -2.48 9.07 -10.46
C PHE A 39 -1.97 10.50 -10.18
N ILE A 40 -0.66 10.69 -10.02
CA ILE A 40 -0.03 12.00 -9.81
C ILE A 40 -0.29 12.93 -11.00
N ASP A 41 -0.10 12.45 -12.22
CA ASP A 41 -0.39 13.19 -13.46
C ASP A 41 -1.87 13.60 -13.57
N ASN A 42 -2.75 12.88 -12.88
CA ASN A 42 -4.19 13.15 -12.80
C ASN A 42 -4.61 13.88 -11.51
N GLY A 43 -3.66 14.42 -10.75
CA GLY A 43 -3.91 15.32 -9.61
C GLY A 43 -3.89 14.66 -8.23
N LEU A 44 -3.28 13.48 -8.07
CA LEU A 44 -3.06 12.87 -6.76
C LEU A 44 -2.10 13.71 -5.91
N GLU A 45 -2.50 13.98 -4.65
CA GLU A 45 -1.73 14.79 -3.71
C GLU A 45 -1.21 13.97 -2.52
N TRP A 46 -1.95 12.94 -2.09
CA TRP A 46 -1.62 12.12 -0.92
C TRP A 46 -1.78 10.65 -1.20
N VAL A 47 -0.80 9.87 -0.74
CA VAL A 47 -0.93 8.44 -0.50
C VAL A 47 -1.04 8.20 1.00
N ILE A 48 -2.03 7.41 1.41
CA ILE A 48 -2.18 6.99 2.81
C ILE A 48 -2.11 5.47 2.95
N THR A 49 -1.38 4.99 3.96
CA THR A 49 -1.27 3.58 4.30
C THR A 49 -1.32 3.39 5.82
N THR A 50 -1.31 2.14 6.29
CA THR A 50 -1.21 1.80 7.71
C THR A 50 0.18 1.32 8.09
N GLY A 51 1.13 1.36 7.14
CA GLY A 51 2.49 0.86 7.32
C GLY A 51 2.58 -0.66 7.42
N GLN A 52 1.57 -1.40 6.95
CA GLN A 52 1.55 -2.87 7.01
C GLN A 52 2.72 -3.51 6.25
N LEU A 53 3.33 -4.56 6.84
CA LEU A 53 4.32 -5.38 6.16
C LEU A 53 3.80 -5.93 4.82
N GLY A 54 4.59 -5.78 3.75
CA GLY A 54 4.24 -6.21 2.39
C GLY A 54 3.94 -5.00 1.51
N ILE A 55 2.84 -5.08 0.76
CA ILE A 55 2.44 -4.07 -0.23
C ILE A 55 2.44 -2.65 0.32
N GLU A 56 1.88 -2.42 1.51
CA GLU A 56 1.82 -1.06 2.07
C GLU A 56 3.20 -0.47 2.36
N LEU A 57 4.11 -1.29 2.92
CA LEU A 57 5.48 -0.87 3.19
C LEU A 57 6.22 -0.57 1.88
N TRP A 58 6.12 -1.46 0.88
CA TRP A 58 6.76 -1.25 -0.42
C TRP A 58 6.17 -0.06 -1.19
N ALA A 59 4.86 0.17 -1.10
CA ALA A 59 4.22 1.35 -1.67
C ALA A 59 4.73 2.62 -1.01
N SER A 60 4.91 2.59 0.31
CA SER A 60 5.42 3.74 1.05
C SER A 60 6.89 4.05 0.68
N GLU A 61 7.73 3.03 0.51
CA GLU A 61 9.10 3.18 -0.04
C GLU A 61 9.06 3.82 -1.45
N VAL A 62 8.17 3.36 -2.34
CA VAL A 62 8.02 3.94 -3.69
C VAL A 62 7.53 5.40 -3.64
N VAL A 63 6.62 5.74 -2.72
CA VAL A 63 6.18 7.13 -2.56
C VAL A 63 7.33 8.00 -2.07
N CYS A 64 8.14 7.53 -1.12
CA CYS A 64 9.36 8.23 -0.69
C CYS A 64 10.30 8.54 -1.87
N GLU A 65 10.55 7.57 -2.75
CA GLU A 65 11.34 7.80 -3.96
C GLU A 65 10.69 8.84 -4.89
N LEU A 66 9.38 8.74 -5.12
CA LEU A 66 8.65 9.68 -5.98
C LEU A 66 8.61 11.11 -5.43
N LYS A 67 8.77 11.31 -4.12
CA LYS A 67 8.81 12.66 -3.52
C LYS A 67 10.01 13.49 -3.98
N GLU A 68 11.06 12.86 -4.52
CA GLU A 68 12.21 13.58 -5.07
C GLU A 68 11.86 14.36 -6.36
N GLU A 69 10.88 13.84 -7.12
CA GLU A 69 10.50 14.37 -8.43
C GLU A 69 9.09 15.00 -8.45
N TYR A 70 8.21 14.56 -7.54
CA TYR A 70 6.79 14.93 -7.53
C TYR A 70 6.39 15.52 -6.17
N SER A 71 5.45 16.47 -6.17
CA SER A 71 4.89 17.08 -4.94
C SER A 71 3.87 16.18 -4.20
N ILE A 72 4.01 14.86 -4.33
CA ILE A 72 3.18 13.87 -3.65
C ILE A 72 3.52 13.83 -2.16
N LYS A 73 2.56 13.48 -1.31
CA LYS A 73 2.74 13.34 0.13
C LYS A 73 2.40 11.95 0.62
N LEU A 74 3.06 11.53 1.69
CA LEU A 74 2.88 10.24 2.34
C LEU A 74 2.31 10.41 3.76
N GLY A 75 1.21 9.71 4.03
CA GLY A 75 0.62 9.59 5.36
C GLY A 75 0.61 8.15 5.86
N ILE A 76 1.17 7.88 7.05
CA ILE A 76 1.21 6.55 7.65
C ILE A 76 0.41 6.51 8.94
N PHE A 77 -0.58 5.63 9.00
CA PHE A 77 -1.54 5.56 10.10
C PHE A 77 -1.60 4.16 10.70
N PRO A 78 -0.63 3.77 11.54
CA PRO A 78 -0.66 2.47 12.19
C PRO A 78 -1.95 2.31 13.01
N PRO A 79 -2.53 1.10 13.09
CA PRO A 79 -3.77 0.92 13.83
C PRO A 79 -3.59 1.21 15.33
N PHE A 80 -2.42 0.94 15.90
CA PHE A 80 -2.12 1.12 17.33
C PHE A 80 -0.61 1.14 17.59
N LEU A 81 -0.20 1.43 18.83
CA LEU A 81 1.22 1.42 19.23
C LEU A 81 1.82 0.01 19.19
N GLU A 82 3.12 -0.10 18.94
CA GLU A 82 3.86 -1.37 18.93
C GLU A 82 3.34 -2.39 17.89
N TYR A 83 2.69 -1.91 16.83
CA TYR A 83 2.08 -2.73 15.80
C TYR A 83 3.06 -3.68 15.08
N SER A 84 4.30 -3.22 14.87
CA SER A 84 5.38 -3.95 14.23
C SER A 84 6.26 -4.74 15.21
N SER A 85 5.94 -4.77 16.51
CA SER A 85 6.81 -5.34 17.56
C SER A 85 7.24 -6.79 17.33
N ARG A 86 6.40 -7.59 16.64
CA ARG A 86 6.65 -9.00 16.34
C ARG A 86 7.29 -9.24 14.97
N TRP A 87 7.61 -8.20 14.21
CA TRP A 87 8.23 -8.35 12.89
C TRP A 87 9.72 -8.65 13.05
N PRO A 88 10.36 -9.26 12.04
CA PRO A 88 11.82 -9.29 11.96
C PRO A 88 12.40 -7.87 11.94
N GLU A 89 13.58 -7.70 12.55
CA GLU A 89 14.17 -6.37 12.80
C GLU A 89 14.34 -5.53 11.53
N ILE A 90 14.82 -6.14 10.45
CA ILE A 90 14.97 -5.50 9.14
C ILE A 90 13.68 -4.81 8.65
N TYR A 91 12.51 -5.38 8.93
CA TYR A 91 11.24 -4.78 8.50
C TYR A 91 10.75 -3.70 9.47
N LYS A 92 11.16 -3.74 10.75
CA LYS A 92 10.92 -2.64 11.68
C LYS A 92 11.74 -1.42 11.28
N GLU A 93 13.03 -1.63 11.01
CA GLU A 93 13.94 -0.57 10.54
C GLU A 93 13.40 0.10 9.28
N LYS A 94 12.93 -0.69 8.30
CA LYS A 94 12.28 -0.14 7.10
C LYS A 94 11.02 0.67 7.40
N LEU A 95 10.14 0.16 8.27
CA LEU A 95 8.95 0.92 8.66
C LEU A 95 9.33 2.23 9.36
N GLU A 96 10.32 2.21 10.25
CA GLU A 96 10.83 3.39 10.94
C GLU A 96 11.41 4.42 9.97
N GLN A 97 12.23 3.98 9.01
CA GLN A 97 12.78 4.85 7.95
C GLN A 97 11.67 5.53 7.16
N VAL A 98 10.72 4.76 6.66
CA VAL A 98 9.59 5.30 5.90
C VAL A 98 8.73 6.23 6.76
N MET A 99 8.53 5.93 8.04
CA MET A 99 7.79 6.82 8.96
C MET A 99 8.52 8.14 9.23
N LEU A 100 9.87 8.16 9.20
CA LEU A 100 10.67 9.39 9.31
C LEU A 100 10.58 10.25 8.05
N GLU A 101 10.45 9.63 6.88
CA GLU A 101 10.33 10.31 5.59
C GLU A 101 8.89 10.73 5.24
N ALA A 102 7.90 10.14 5.91
CA ALA A 102 6.49 10.46 5.72
C ALA A 102 6.17 11.91 6.12
N ASP A 103 5.30 12.56 5.36
CA ASP A 103 4.83 13.93 5.65
C ASP A 103 3.95 13.96 6.91
N PHE A 104 3.30 12.84 7.21
CA PHE A 104 2.53 12.66 8.43
C PHE A 104 2.57 11.20 8.89
N SER A 105 2.81 10.97 10.18
CA SER A 105 2.75 9.64 10.76
C SER A 105 2.17 9.68 12.18
N GLN A 106 1.04 9.01 12.39
CA GLN A 106 0.43 8.91 13.71
C GLN A 106 -0.44 7.66 13.85
N PRO A 107 -0.31 6.90 14.95
CA PRO A 107 -1.21 5.78 15.20
C PRO A 107 -2.65 6.25 15.44
N LEU A 108 -3.63 5.52 14.89
CA LEU A 108 -5.06 5.80 15.09
C LEU A 108 -5.48 5.63 16.54
N TYR A 109 -4.82 4.71 17.26
CA TYR A 109 -4.97 4.52 18.70
C TYR A 109 -3.63 4.74 19.39
N ASN A 110 -3.55 5.73 20.29
CA ASN A 110 -2.38 5.97 21.13
C ASN A 110 -2.31 5.00 22.34
N GLN A 111 -2.48 3.71 22.06
CA GLN A 111 -2.40 2.60 23.01
C GLN A 111 -2.04 1.32 22.25
N PRO A 112 -1.52 0.27 22.91
CA PRO A 112 -1.28 -1.04 22.29
C PRO A 112 -2.57 -1.74 21.84
N TYR A 113 -2.43 -2.96 21.31
CA TYR A 113 -3.58 -3.79 20.93
C TYR A 113 -4.52 -4.07 22.11
N LYS A 114 -5.81 -3.84 21.89
CA LYS A 114 -6.92 -4.04 22.83
C LYS A 114 -8.04 -4.91 22.24
N GLY A 115 -8.14 -5.02 20.91
CA GLY A 115 -9.08 -5.94 20.29
C GLY A 115 -9.31 -5.71 18.79
N PRO A 116 -10.09 -6.59 18.13
CA PRO A 116 -10.31 -6.56 16.68
C PRO A 116 -10.91 -5.24 16.17
N TYR A 117 -11.62 -4.50 17.03
CA TYR A 117 -12.20 -3.21 16.70
C TYR A 117 -11.17 -2.20 16.18
N GLN A 118 -9.90 -2.28 16.61
CA GLN A 118 -8.86 -1.37 16.13
C GLN A 118 -8.54 -1.59 14.65
N PHE A 119 -8.50 -2.86 14.20
CA PHE A 119 -8.36 -3.19 12.78
C PHE A 119 -9.60 -2.80 11.99
N ILE A 120 -10.78 -3.02 12.56
CA ILE A 120 -12.03 -2.65 11.90
C ILE A 120 -12.09 -1.14 11.65
N ASN A 121 -11.75 -0.36 12.68
CA ASN A 121 -11.75 1.10 12.64
C ASN A 121 -10.64 1.65 11.75
N LYS A 122 -9.47 0.99 11.70
CA LYS A 122 -8.40 1.30 10.74
C LYS A 122 -8.91 1.28 9.30
N ASP A 123 -9.59 0.20 8.89
CA ASP A 123 -10.10 0.10 7.52
C ASP A 123 -11.16 1.17 7.22
N ASN A 124 -12.10 1.37 8.14
CA ASN A 124 -13.13 2.40 7.99
C ASN A 124 -12.52 3.81 7.90
N TRP A 125 -11.49 4.08 8.70
CA TRP A 125 -10.79 5.36 8.70
C TRP A 125 -10.09 5.60 7.36
N LEU A 126 -9.37 4.61 6.82
CA LEU A 126 -8.73 4.71 5.51
C LEU A 126 -9.74 5.07 4.42
N ILE A 127 -10.86 4.35 4.36
CA ILE A 127 -11.93 4.58 3.37
C ILE A 127 -12.52 5.99 3.55
N GLN A 128 -12.79 6.42 4.79
CA GLN A 128 -13.33 7.75 5.07
C GLN A 128 -12.35 8.90 4.78
N LYS A 129 -11.04 8.62 4.72
CA LYS A 129 -10.00 9.63 4.54
C LYS A 129 -9.37 9.64 3.16
N SER A 130 -9.80 8.75 2.27
CA SER A 130 -9.35 8.69 0.90
C SER A 130 -10.52 8.86 -0.07
N ASP A 131 -10.21 9.27 -1.30
CA ASP A 131 -11.18 9.35 -2.39
C ASP A 131 -11.31 8.01 -3.13
N ALA A 132 -10.26 7.20 -3.06
CA ALA A 132 -10.17 5.88 -3.68
C ALA A 132 -9.13 5.01 -2.98
N CYS A 133 -9.13 3.70 -3.27
CA CYS A 133 -8.02 2.83 -2.94
C CYS A 133 -7.38 2.15 -4.16
N LEU A 134 -6.09 1.88 -4.04
CA LEU A 134 -5.35 0.97 -4.91
C LEU A 134 -5.02 -0.30 -4.13
N ILE A 135 -5.46 -1.45 -4.63
CA ILE A 135 -5.25 -2.76 -4.01
C ILE A 135 -4.34 -3.58 -4.91
N LEU A 136 -3.23 -4.06 -4.33
CA LEU A 136 -2.40 -5.09 -4.95
C LEU A 136 -2.81 -6.46 -4.42
N GLY A 137 -3.37 -7.28 -5.30
CA GLY A 137 -3.93 -8.57 -4.93
C GLY A 137 -4.81 -9.15 -6.02
N ASP A 138 -5.54 -10.19 -5.66
CA ASP A 138 -6.47 -10.91 -6.52
C ASP A 138 -7.89 -10.73 -5.95
N GLU A 139 -8.83 -10.28 -6.77
CA GLU A 139 -10.23 -10.09 -6.33
C GLU A 139 -10.92 -11.41 -6.00
N ASP A 140 -10.59 -12.48 -6.72
CA ASP A 140 -11.14 -13.83 -6.52
C ASP A 140 -10.48 -14.51 -5.31
N TYR A 141 -9.21 -14.19 -5.04
CA TYR A 141 -8.43 -14.74 -3.93
C TYR A 141 -7.80 -13.64 -3.05
N PRO A 142 -8.62 -12.81 -2.36
CA PRO A 142 -8.12 -11.60 -1.69
C PRO A 142 -7.32 -11.87 -0.41
N GLY A 143 -7.44 -13.06 0.19
CA GLY A 143 -6.76 -13.35 1.46
C GLY A 143 -7.14 -12.36 2.56
N THR A 144 -6.15 -11.84 3.29
CA THR A 144 -6.37 -10.92 4.41
C THR A 144 -6.80 -9.52 3.99
N VAL A 145 -6.52 -9.10 2.75
CA VAL A 145 -7.00 -7.82 2.22
C VAL A 145 -8.53 -7.84 2.00
N GLY A 146 -9.14 -9.02 1.96
CA GLY A 146 -10.59 -9.22 1.81
C GLY A 146 -11.41 -8.44 2.85
N PHE A 147 -10.93 -8.34 4.10
CA PHE A 147 -11.61 -7.56 5.15
C PHE A 147 -11.71 -6.07 4.83
N PHE A 148 -10.68 -5.50 4.20
CA PHE A 148 -10.70 -4.12 3.72
C PHE A 148 -11.55 -4.01 2.45
N LEU A 149 -11.38 -4.95 1.51
CA LEU A 149 -12.09 -4.98 0.24
C LEU A 149 -13.61 -5.00 0.43
N ASP A 150 -14.13 -5.81 1.37
CA ASP A 150 -15.56 -5.89 1.67
C ASP A 150 -16.14 -4.54 2.11
N LYS A 151 -15.36 -3.75 2.86
CA LYS A 151 -15.76 -2.41 3.30
C LYS A 151 -15.64 -1.40 2.17
N ALA A 152 -14.57 -1.50 1.36
CA ALA A 152 -14.39 -0.64 0.20
C ALA A 152 -15.52 -0.86 -0.81
N LYS A 153 -15.91 -2.10 -1.10
CA LYS A 153 -17.04 -2.45 -1.98
C LYS A 153 -18.35 -1.84 -1.50
N LYS A 154 -18.62 -1.88 -0.19
CA LYS A 154 -19.77 -1.17 0.39
C LYS A 154 -19.66 0.34 0.17
N ALA A 155 -18.49 0.94 0.36
CA ALA A 155 -18.29 2.37 0.12
C ALA A 155 -18.49 2.78 -1.35
N VAL A 156 -18.17 1.90 -2.31
CA VAL A 156 -18.49 2.12 -3.74
C VAL A 156 -19.99 2.34 -3.92
N GLU A 157 -20.82 1.50 -3.29
CA GLU A 157 -22.28 1.54 -3.41
C GLU A 157 -22.90 2.81 -2.80
N VAL A 158 -22.35 3.31 -1.68
CA VAL A 158 -22.96 4.41 -0.92
C VAL A 158 -22.28 5.77 -1.08
N GLN A 159 -21.02 5.84 -1.51
CA GLN A 159 -20.20 7.06 -1.42
C GLN A 159 -19.42 7.40 -2.71
N GLN A 160 -19.72 6.75 -3.84
CA GLN A 160 -18.97 6.91 -5.11
C GLN A 160 -17.46 6.65 -4.96
N TYR A 161 -17.08 5.84 -3.98
CA TYR A 161 -15.70 5.43 -3.76
C TYR A 161 -15.21 4.56 -4.93
N GLN A 162 -13.92 4.60 -5.25
CA GLN A 162 -13.35 3.84 -6.37
C GLN A 162 -12.27 2.87 -5.89
N ILE A 163 -12.29 1.66 -6.46
CA ILE A 163 -11.31 0.61 -6.20
C ILE A 163 -10.51 0.41 -7.48
N TYR A 164 -9.20 0.61 -7.38
CA TYR A 164 -8.24 0.32 -8.42
C TYR A 164 -7.41 -0.90 -8.04
N TRP A 165 -6.95 -1.60 -9.06
CA TRP A 165 -6.20 -2.84 -8.88
C TRP A 165 -4.83 -2.76 -9.55
N ILE A 166 -3.88 -3.46 -8.93
CA ILE A 166 -2.74 -4.07 -9.59
C ILE A 166 -2.89 -5.58 -9.35
N THR A 167 -3.21 -6.28 -10.42
CA THR A 167 -3.49 -7.72 -10.43
C THR A 167 -2.24 -8.53 -10.72
N PRO A 168 -2.26 -9.87 -10.54
CA PRO A 168 -1.17 -10.73 -10.99
C PRO A 168 -0.84 -10.56 -12.48
N PHE A 169 -1.85 -10.32 -13.32
CA PHE A 169 -1.66 -10.07 -14.75
C PHE A 169 -0.87 -8.77 -15.00
N ASP A 170 -1.19 -7.68 -14.28
CA ASP A 170 -0.42 -6.44 -14.36
C ASP A 170 1.06 -6.67 -13.98
N LEU A 171 1.33 -7.53 -13.00
CA LEU A 171 2.70 -7.89 -12.61
C LEU A 171 3.42 -8.69 -13.70
N GLU A 172 2.74 -9.63 -14.37
CA GLU A 172 3.31 -10.37 -15.50
C GLU A 172 3.67 -9.44 -16.67
N GLU A 173 2.86 -8.42 -16.94
CA GLU A 173 3.18 -7.41 -17.96
C GLU A 173 4.46 -6.65 -17.60
N ILE A 174 4.62 -6.23 -16.34
CA ILE A 174 5.85 -5.55 -15.88
C ILE A 174 7.08 -6.46 -16.03
N VAL A 175 6.96 -7.75 -15.74
CA VAL A 175 8.06 -8.72 -15.91
C VAL A 175 8.44 -8.84 -17.39
N LYS A 176 7.45 -8.93 -18.29
CA LYS A 176 7.69 -9.02 -19.74
C LYS A 176 8.37 -7.76 -20.28
N GLU A 177 7.86 -6.59 -19.91
CA GLU A 177 8.46 -5.29 -20.28
C GLU A 177 9.95 -5.23 -19.88
N GLU A 178 10.29 -5.72 -18.68
CA GLU A 178 11.67 -5.73 -18.20
C GLU A 178 12.58 -6.74 -18.93
N GLN A 179 12.07 -7.93 -19.22
CA GLN A 179 12.81 -8.94 -19.98
C GLN A 179 13.07 -8.49 -21.42
N GLU A 180 12.12 -7.78 -22.03
CA GLU A 180 12.30 -7.18 -23.35
C GLU A 180 13.40 -6.11 -23.32
N ILE A 181 13.37 -5.18 -22.36
CA ILE A 181 14.41 -4.15 -22.22
C ILE A 181 15.80 -4.77 -22.02
N GLN A 182 15.93 -5.77 -21.15
CA GLN A 182 17.20 -6.47 -20.90
C GLN A 182 17.68 -7.28 -22.10
N GLY A 183 16.76 -7.74 -22.98
CA GLY A 183 17.11 -8.44 -24.21
C GLY A 183 17.62 -7.53 -25.34
N PHE A 184 17.48 -6.20 -25.20
CA PHE A 184 17.97 -5.20 -26.15
C PHE A 184 19.30 -4.54 -25.71
N GLU A 185 19.79 -4.80 -24.50
CA GLU A 185 21.12 -4.38 -23.99
C GLU A 185 22.20 -5.44 -24.26
#